data_AF-A0A928MM41-F1
#
_entry.id   AF-A0A928MM41-F1
#
_cell.length_a   1.000
_cell.length_b   1.000
_cell.length_c   1.000
_cell.angle_alpha   90.00
_cell.angle_beta   90.00
_cell.angle_gamma   90.00
#
_symmetry.space_group_name_H-M   'P 1'
#
loop_
_entity.id
_entity.type
_entity.pdbx_description
1 polymer ?
#
loop_
_entity_poly.entity_id
_entity_poly.type
_entity_poly.pdbx_seq_one_letter_code
_entity_poly.pdbx_strand_id
1 'polypeptide(L)' 'MLGTGRLKKQYGGNICRRCIYSAYGTHLRPSDCRYLDEDLYLCPACGVPQHIVCGFRLIGACKMLLK' A
#
# COMPACT_ATOMS: atom_id res chain seq x y z
N MET A 1 15.29 -8.44 -4.19
CA MET A 1 14.39 -7.59 -3.36
C MET A 1 13.68 -6.57 -4.27
N LEU A 2 12.55 -6.93 -4.88
CA LEU A 2 11.79 -6.00 -5.73
C LEU A 2 10.89 -5.11 -4.87
N GLY A 3 11.15 -3.79 -4.89
CA GLY A 3 10.14 -2.86 -5.41
C GLY A 3 9.41 -1.91 -4.46
N THR A 4 9.82 -1.67 -3.22
CA THR A 4 9.13 -0.64 -2.39
C THR A 4 9.48 0.79 -2.82
N GLY A 5 10.66 1.03 -3.39
CA GLY A 5 11.08 2.35 -3.87
C GLY A 5 10.31 2.87 -5.09
N ARG A 6 9.82 1.97 -5.96
CA ARG A 6 9.02 2.35 -7.15
C ARG A 6 7.63 2.86 -6.75
N LEU A 7 7.04 2.26 -5.73
CA LEU A 7 5.75 2.67 -5.17
C LEU A 7 5.81 4.04 -4.49
N LYS A 8 6.91 4.36 -3.79
CA LYS A 8 7.10 5.66 -3.13
C LYS A 8 7.02 6.82 -4.13
N LYS A 9 7.70 6.70 -5.29
CA LYS A 9 7.64 7.70 -6.37
C LYS A 9 6.30 7.74 -7.09
N GLN A 10 5.68 6.58 -7.32
CA GLN A 10 4.46 6.48 -8.11
C GLN A 10 3.20 6.95 -7.36
N TYR A 11 3.20 6.86 -6.02
CA TYR A 11 2.04 7.23 -5.18
C TYR A 11 2.31 8.41 -4.23
N GLY A 12 3.42 9.12 -4.39
CA GLY A 12 3.68 10.37 -3.64
C GLY A 12 3.76 10.19 -2.12
N GLY A 13 4.14 9.00 -1.65
CA GLY A 13 4.25 8.68 -0.21
C GLY A 13 3.06 7.91 0.38
N ASN A 14 1.84 8.08 -0.15
CA ASN A 14 0.63 7.42 0.38
C ASN A 14 0.06 6.38 -0.59
N ILE A 15 -0.01 5.12 -0.16
CA ILE A 15 -0.51 4.02 -1.00
C ILE A 15 -1.62 3.24 -0.30
N CYS A 16 -2.66 2.87 -1.03
CA CYS A 16 -3.77 2.08 -0.51
C CYS A 16 -3.66 0.61 -0.94
N ARG A 17 -4.44 -0.26 -0.28
CA ARG A 17 -4.47 -1.70 -0.58
C ARG A 17 -4.79 -2.01 -2.05
N ARG A 18 -5.69 -1.25 -2.69
CA ARG A 18 -6.05 -1.44 -4.11
C ARG A 18 -4.88 -1.13 -5.04
N CYS A 19 -4.14 -0.07 -4.76
CA CYS A 19 -2.94 0.29 -5.52
C CYS A 19 -1.83 -0.76 -5.37
N ILE A 20 -1.69 -1.36 -4.18
CA ILE A 20 -0.76 -2.47 -3.96
C ILE A 20 -1.17 -3.70 -4.76
N TYR A 21 -2.47 -4.04 -4.78
CA TYR A 21 -3.01 -5.10 -5.65
C TYR A 21 -2.67 -4.84 -7.11
N SER A 22 -2.94 -3.63 -7.61
CA SER A 22 -2.65 -3.26 -9.01
C SER A 22 -1.16 -3.33 -9.34
N ALA A 23 -0.27 -3.07 -8.37
CA ALA A 23 1.17 -3.06 -8.61
C ALA A 23 1.81 -4.46 -8.56
N TYR A 24 1.29 -5.37 -7.74
CA TYR A 24 1.88 -6.71 -7.53
C TYR A 24 0.99 -7.87 -8.01
N GLY A 25 -0.22 -7.60 -8.49
CA GLY A 25 -1.19 -8.63 -8.89
C GLY A 25 -1.60 -9.58 -7.76
N THR A 26 -1.48 -9.15 -6.49
CA THR A 26 -1.70 -10.01 -5.32
C THR A 26 -2.87 -9.50 -4.49
N HIS A 27 -3.89 -10.35 -4.30
CA HIS A 27 -5.01 -10.07 -3.40
C HIS A 27 -4.53 -10.07 -1.95
N LEU A 28 -4.40 -8.87 -1.38
CA LEU A 28 -4.11 -8.68 0.05
C LEU A 28 -5.40 -8.69 0.85
N ARG A 29 -5.47 -9.53 1.89
CA ARG A 29 -6.52 -9.45 2.91
C ARG A 29 -6.24 -8.22 3.78
N PRO A 30 -7.27 -7.64 4.45
CA PRO A 30 -7.04 -6.54 5.37
C PRO A 30 -6.00 -6.86 6.46
N SER A 31 -5.97 -8.12 6.93
CA SER A 31 -4.99 -8.63 7.89
C SER A 31 -3.54 -8.66 7.38
N ASP A 32 -3.34 -8.60 6.07
CA ASP A 32 -2.01 -8.57 5.46
C ASP A 32 -1.45 -7.16 5.42
N CYS A 33 -2.26 -6.13 5.68
CA CYS A 33 -1.86 -4.73 5.64
C CYS A 33 -1.76 -4.16 7.06
N ARG A 34 -0.74 -3.33 7.29
CA ARG A 34 -0.75 -2.35 8.36
C ARG A 34 -1.18 -1.02 7.80
N TYR A 35 -2.10 -0.38 8.48
CA TYR A 35 -2.62 0.92 8.11
C TYR A 35 -2.00 1.99 9.00
N LEU A 36 -1.84 3.20 8.45
CA LEU A 36 -1.65 4.38 9.28
C LEU A 36 -3.04 4.73 9.82
N ASP A 37 -3.24 4.65 11.13
CA ASP A 37 -4.49 5.09 11.74
C ASP A 37 -4.61 6.61 11.64
N GLU A 38 -5.85 7.06 11.46
CA GLU A 38 -6.35 8.45 11.49
C GLU A 38 -6.51 9.22 10.16
N ASP A 39 -5.78 8.92 9.07
CA ASP A 39 -5.94 9.68 7.82
C ASP A 39 -6.37 8.84 6.60
N LEU A 40 -7.59 9.12 6.10
CA LEU A 40 -7.99 8.75 4.76
C LEU A 40 -7.40 9.75 3.77
N TYR A 41 -6.70 9.25 2.76
CA TYR A 41 -6.22 10.09 1.67
C TYR A 41 -7.06 9.88 0.42
N LEU A 42 -7.27 10.95 -0.35
CA LEU A 42 -7.89 10.84 -1.67
C LEU A 42 -6.88 10.17 -2.60
N CYS A 43 -7.12 8.90 -2.92
CA CYS A 43 -6.21 8.15 -3.77
C CYS A 43 -6.41 8.57 -5.24
N PRO A 44 -5.40 9.16 -5.93
CA PRO A 44 -5.56 9.66 -7.30
C PRO A 44 -5.83 8.53 -8.30
N ALA A 45 -5.32 7.33 -8.04
CA ALA A 45 -5.57 6.17 -8.89
C ALA A 45 -6.94 5.53 -8.64
N CYS A 46 -7.47 5.59 -7.41
CA CYS A 46 -8.76 5.00 -7.08
C CYS A 46 -9.94 5.97 -7.23
N GLY A 47 -9.69 7.28 -7.23
CA GLY A 47 -10.71 8.32 -7.28
C GLY A 47 -11.57 8.44 -6.00
N VAL A 48 -11.20 7.76 -4.92
CA VAL A 48 -11.97 7.71 -3.66
C VAL A 48 -11.05 7.77 -2.44
N PRO A 49 -11.56 8.21 -1.27
CA PRO A 49 -10.84 8.12 -0.01
C PRO A 49 -10.42 6.69 0.31
N GLN A 50 -9.17 6.50 0.74
CA GLN A 50 -8.60 5.20 1.07
C GLN A 50 -7.70 5.30 2.30
N HIS A 51 -7.58 4.20 3.05
CA HIS A 51 -6.60 4.11 4.13
C HIS A 51 -5.19 4.00 3.57
N ILE A 52 -4.27 4.73 4.21
CA ILE A 52 -2.84 4.66 3.91
C ILE A 52 -2.30 3.34 4.47
N VAL A 53 -1.68 2.53 3.61
CA VAL A 53 -0.99 1.30 3.98
C VAL A 53 0.47 1.63 4.27
N CYS A 54 0.89 1.40 5.50
CA CYS A 54 2.23 1.68 6.02
C CYS A 54 3.16 0.45 5.96
N GLY A 55 2.58 -0.75 5.77
CA GLY A 55 3.29 -2.00 5.50
C GLY A 55 2.36 -3.11 5.05
N PHE A 56 2.87 -4.14 4.38
CA PHE A 56 2.05 -5.26 3.92
C PHE A 56 2.82 -6.59 3.85
N ARG A 57 2.14 -7.73 3.99
CA ARG A 57 2.71 -9.08 3.84
C ARG A 57 2.46 -9.63 2.45
N LEU A 58 3.53 -10.03 1.77
CA LEU A 58 3.45 -10.90 0.59
C LEU A 58 3.98 -12.27 0.99
N ILE A 59 3.11 -13.29 0.95
CA ILE A 59 3.48 -14.72 1.04
C ILE A 59 4.51 -14.97 2.16
N GLY A 60 4.11 -14.69 3.41
CA GLY A 60 4.91 -14.98 4.60
C GLY A 60 5.95 -13.93 5.03
N ALA A 61 6.29 -12.94 4.19
CA ALA A 61 7.22 -11.87 4.55
C ALA A 61 6.55 -10.50 4.58
N CYS A 62 6.61 -9.81 5.74
CA CYS A 62 6.15 -8.43 5.89
C CYS A 62 7.15 -7.47 5.25
N LYS A 63 6.73 -6.77 4.20
CA LYS A 63 7.48 -5.66 3.59
C LYS A 63 6.94 -4.35 4.14
N MET A 64 7.76 -3.68 4.93
CA MET A 64 7.49 -2.30 5.35
C MET A 64 7.63 -1.36 4.14
N LEU A 65 6.67 -0.44 4.00
CA LEU A 65 6.74 0.61 2.99
C LEU A 65 7.51 1.84 3.50
N LEU A 66 7.59 2.01 4.83
CA LEU A 66 8.18 3.16 5.49
C LEU A 66 9.59 2.89 6.00
N LYS A 67 10.54 3.63 5.43
CA LYS A 67 11.62 4.36 6.10
C LYS A 67 11.75 5.73 5.42
#